data_AF-A0A7G8G6N5-F1
#
_entry.id   AF-A0A7G8G6N5-F1
#
_cell.length_a   1.000
_cell.length_b   1.000
_cell.length_c   1.000
_cell.angle_alpha   90.00
_cell.angle_beta   90.00
_cell.angle_gamma   90.00
#
_symmetry.space_group_name_H-M   'P 1'
#
loop_
_entity.id
_entity.type
_entity.pdbx_description
1 polymer ?
#
loop_
_entity_poly.entity_id
_entity_poly.type
_entity_poly.pdbx_seq_one_letter_code
_entity_poly.pdbx_strand_id
1 'polypeptide(L)'
;MASQSPQVMDLTSLRAVLADLRARLLPSRFEKAQQPDPQTLQLGFRTLRGMIWLELSWKAEVPRLVEIAPPPKQGAGSTLAQQIQHGLRQLALTELCQEGFERVVQFQLAPRPGQPPQRTLVLELMGRHSNLLLLDERQRITAIARQVRSHQSRIRPIGTGDVYSPPPALQGMAPRLDEPQQRWRERLELLPLSLEKAMRSAYQGISPVLAKHLADQHDDAAKARLATSVHALSEQEWQLLYQRWQCWLKALETGAFELQFDGPNSYRVWNPGSASSSEGTSLEECSTGGEPLSLRLGRYYATVLQRQDLNRATQDLQKQLKQLRTREEALLADQRAGLEETGGADDLQQQGDALLCQVSPNRETIDRAQKLYGKARKLRRAVPALEERLQHHQSRLVLLEGSESFLEELIGADWDGLQARTKSLLDLREELDDLLAPKRLRRRRRQGSRRVDPQPLEILSPAGLLIQVGRNHRQNDWISLRRARPGDLWFHAQECPGSHVVLKASAGFADDDDVTLAADLAAWFSRARGNRRVAVVKAPVEHLQRIAGAALGTVQHKDGEVVWAEPDRARQQLIAGKLLA
;
A
#
# COMPACT_ATOMS: atom_id res chain seq x y z
N MET A 1 -12.72 8.24 -2.28
CA MET A 1 -12.84 8.23 -0.81
C MET A 1 -11.57 8.82 -0.23
N ALA A 2 -11.68 9.90 0.54
CA ALA A 2 -10.53 10.60 1.12
C ALA A 2 -9.61 9.62 1.87
N SER A 3 -8.30 9.83 1.75
CA SER A 3 -7.27 9.11 2.49
C SER A 3 -7.43 9.38 3.99
N GLN A 4 -8.33 8.65 4.65
CA GLN A 4 -8.45 8.71 6.10
C GLN A 4 -7.20 8.06 6.69
N SER A 5 -6.38 8.86 7.33
CA SER A 5 -5.24 8.37 8.11
C SER A 5 -5.75 7.38 9.17
N PRO A 6 -5.05 6.26 9.39
CA PRO A 6 -5.46 5.29 10.40
C PRO A 6 -5.54 5.94 11.78
N GLN A 7 -6.69 5.75 12.46
CA GLN A 7 -6.85 6.12 13.86
C GLN A 7 -5.78 5.43 14.73
N VAL A 8 -4.99 6.23 15.43
CA VAL A 8 -3.97 5.75 16.35
C VAL A 8 -4.64 5.06 17.54
N MET A 9 -4.11 3.90 17.94
CA MET A 9 -4.58 3.19 19.13
C MET A 9 -4.30 4.01 20.38
N ASP A 10 -5.36 4.52 20.99
CA ASP A 10 -5.31 5.19 22.28
C ASP A 10 -5.45 4.22 23.45
N LEU A 11 -5.42 4.74 24.67
CA LEU A 11 -5.55 3.93 25.88
C LEU A 11 -6.87 3.15 25.90
N THR A 12 -7.99 3.80 25.53
CA THR A 12 -9.31 3.20 25.53
C THR A 12 -9.37 2.01 24.58
N SER A 13 -8.86 2.18 23.36
CA SER A 13 -8.78 1.12 22.36
C SER A 13 -7.87 -0.03 22.81
N LEU A 14 -6.74 0.30 23.45
CA LEU A 14 -5.84 -0.69 24.03
C LEU A 14 -6.51 -1.49 25.16
N ARG A 15 -7.22 -0.83 26.07
CA ARG A 15 -7.99 -1.48 27.15
C ARG A 15 -9.05 -2.42 26.59
N ALA A 16 -9.75 -2.01 25.53
CA ALA A 16 -10.73 -2.85 24.84
C ALA A 16 -10.09 -4.11 24.25
N VAL A 17 -8.96 -3.96 23.55
CA VAL A 17 -8.21 -5.11 23.03
C VAL A 17 -7.74 -6.03 24.15
N LEU A 18 -7.20 -5.48 25.24
CA LEU A 18 -6.71 -6.29 26.36
C LEU A 18 -7.83 -7.04 27.09
N ALA A 19 -9.00 -6.41 27.27
CA ALA A 19 -10.17 -7.07 27.86
C ALA A 19 -10.61 -8.27 27.03
N ASP A 20 -10.72 -8.10 25.70
CA ASP A 20 -11.06 -9.18 24.77
C ASP A 20 -9.99 -10.29 24.73
N LEU A 21 -8.70 -9.92 24.70
CA LEU A 21 -7.60 -10.88 24.67
C LEU A 21 -7.49 -11.67 25.98
N ARG A 22 -7.63 -11.05 27.15
CA ARG A 22 -7.51 -11.75 28.45
C ARG A 22 -8.47 -12.93 28.56
N ALA A 23 -9.70 -12.77 28.09
CA ALA A 23 -10.73 -13.82 28.15
C ALA A 23 -10.42 -15.03 27.27
N ARG A 24 -9.62 -14.87 26.21
CA ARG A 24 -9.41 -15.90 25.17
C ARG A 24 -7.97 -16.41 25.09
N LEU A 25 -7.01 -15.60 25.47
CA LEU A 25 -5.58 -15.85 25.31
C LEU A 25 -4.93 -16.40 26.59
N LEU A 26 -5.49 -16.15 27.79
CA LEU A 26 -4.87 -16.56 29.04
C LEU A 26 -5.52 -17.81 29.64
N PRO A 27 -4.74 -18.79 30.14
CA PRO A 27 -3.32 -19.00 29.86
C PRO A 27 -3.11 -19.60 28.45
N SER A 28 -1.97 -19.29 27.82
CA SER A 28 -1.60 -19.90 26.52
C SER A 28 -0.11 -20.15 26.39
N ARG A 29 0.26 -21.17 25.62
CA ARG A 29 1.67 -21.51 25.37
C ARG A 29 2.24 -20.66 24.24
N PHE A 30 3.43 -20.09 24.42
CA PHE A 30 4.14 -19.45 23.32
C PHE A 30 4.64 -20.50 22.31
N GLU A 31 4.37 -20.29 21.02
CA GLU A 31 4.79 -21.19 19.94
C GLU A 31 5.80 -20.53 19.00
N LYS A 32 5.48 -19.34 18.50
CA LYS A 32 6.20 -18.74 17.37
C LYS A 32 6.35 -17.23 17.51
N ALA A 33 7.53 -16.72 17.18
CA ALA A 33 7.77 -15.32 16.91
C ALA A 33 8.27 -15.15 15.46
N GLN A 34 7.78 -14.11 14.79
CA GLN A 34 8.29 -13.69 13.48
C GLN A 34 8.21 -12.17 13.34
N GLN A 35 9.11 -11.60 12.55
CA GLN A 35 9.19 -10.16 12.34
C GLN A 35 9.00 -9.85 10.84
N PRO A 36 7.78 -9.44 10.42
CA PRO A 36 7.49 -9.13 9.01
C PRO A 36 8.17 -7.85 8.52
N ASP A 37 8.41 -6.89 9.41
CA ASP A 37 9.09 -5.64 9.11
C ASP A 37 9.86 -5.13 10.34
N PRO A 38 10.81 -4.19 10.19
CA PRO A 38 11.68 -3.74 11.30
C PRO A 38 10.95 -3.18 12.53
N GLN A 39 9.66 -2.82 12.43
CA GLN A 39 8.88 -2.18 13.49
C GLN A 39 7.63 -2.97 13.93
N THR A 40 7.51 -4.21 13.48
CA THR A 40 6.38 -5.10 13.81
C THR A 40 6.88 -6.47 14.22
N LEU A 41 6.32 -7.03 15.28
CA LEU A 41 6.54 -8.42 15.69
C LEU A 41 5.21 -9.15 15.75
N GLN A 42 5.17 -10.37 15.22
CA GLN A 42 4.02 -11.25 15.27
C GLN A 42 4.31 -12.44 16.19
N LEU A 43 3.41 -12.69 17.13
CA LEU A 43 3.53 -13.75 18.14
C LEU A 43 2.36 -14.72 18.02
N GLY A 44 2.65 -16.00 17.91
CA GLY A 44 1.66 -17.08 17.90
C GLY A 44 1.61 -17.76 19.26
N PHE A 45 0.41 -17.79 19.84
CA PHE A 45 0.11 -18.44 21.12
C PHE A 45 -0.88 -19.59 20.91
N ARG A 46 -0.60 -20.75 21.51
CA ARG A 46 -1.48 -21.91 21.49
C ARG A 46 -2.38 -21.89 22.72
N THR A 47 -3.68 -21.77 22.49
CA THR A 47 -4.74 -21.98 23.48
C THR A 47 -5.32 -23.39 23.31
N LEU A 48 -6.28 -23.76 24.19
CA LEU A 48 -7.04 -25.00 24.05
C LEU A 48 -7.94 -25.01 22.80
N ARG A 49 -8.38 -23.84 22.32
CA ARG A 49 -9.29 -23.71 21.17
C ARG A 49 -8.57 -23.57 19.84
N GLY A 50 -7.28 -23.27 19.84
CA GLY A 50 -6.51 -23.07 18.61
C GLY A 50 -5.30 -22.16 18.80
N MET A 51 -4.77 -21.68 17.68
CA MET A 51 -3.65 -20.75 17.67
C MET A 51 -4.17 -19.32 17.49
N ILE A 52 -3.83 -18.43 18.41
CA ILE A 52 -4.13 -16.99 18.32
C ILE A 52 -2.83 -16.27 17.93
N TRP A 53 -2.91 -15.41 16.94
CA TRP A 53 -1.78 -14.60 16.49
C TRP A 53 -1.98 -13.15 16.89
N LEU A 54 -0.96 -12.56 17.50
CA LEU A 54 -0.93 -11.16 17.87
C LEU A 54 0.09 -10.42 17.02
N GLU A 55 -0.26 -9.21 16.63
CA GLU A 55 0.64 -8.24 16.03
C GLU A 55 0.96 -7.12 17.02
N LEU A 56 2.25 -6.96 17.31
CA LEU A 56 2.82 -5.93 18.17
C LEU A 56 3.60 -4.98 17.26
N SER A 57 3.05 -3.81 16.99
CA SER A 57 3.70 -2.80 16.14
C SER A 57 4.07 -1.58 16.96
N TRP A 58 5.35 -1.21 16.89
CA TRP A 58 5.89 0.04 17.44
C TRP A 58 6.21 1.05 16.32
N LYS A 59 5.55 0.92 15.16
CA LYS A 59 5.58 1.93 14.09
C LYS A 59 5.12 3.28 14.64
N ALA A 60 5.88 4.33 14.34
CA ALA A 60 5.66 5.66 14.93
C ALA A 60 4.29 6.26 14.59
N GLU A 61 3.81 6.01 13.38
CA GLU A 61 2.52 6.52 12.87
C GLU A 61 1.33 5.75 13.46
N VAL A 62 1.44 4.43 13.61
CA VAL A 62 0.33 3.55 14.02
C VAL A 62 0.82 2.46 14.99
N PRO A 63 1.25 2.84 16.21
CA PRO A 63 1.61 1.87 17.24
C PRO A 63 0.34 1.13 17.68
N ARG A 64 0.40 -0.20 17.78
CA ARG A 64 -0.79 -1.02 18.05
C ARG A 64 -0.44 -2.40 18.62
N LEU A 65 -1.44 -2.96 19.30
CA LEU A 65 -1.52 -4.37 19.69
C LEU A 65 -2.88 -4.89 19.23
N VAL A 66 -2.90 -5.90 18.36
CA VAL A 66 -4.15 -6.49 17.84
C VAL A 66 -3.98 -7.99 17.57
N GLU A 67 -5.07 -8.73 17.61
CA GLU A 67 -5.14 -10.07 17.04
C GLU A 67 -5.19 -9.99 15.51
N ILE A 68 -4.49 -10.91 14.84
CA ILE A 68 -4.47 -11.01 13.38
C ILE A 68 -4.82 -12.43 12.92
N ALA A 69 -5.25 -12.55 11.66
CA ALA A 69 -5.34 -13.85 11.01
C ALA A 69 -3.95 -14.52 10.92
N PRO A 70 -3.88 -15.87 10.85
CA PRO A 70 -2.61 -16.58 10.74
C PRO A 70 -1.75 -16.02 9.59
N PRO A 71 -0.57 -15.44 9.90
CA PRO A 71 0.27 -14.82 8.89
C PRO A 71 1.01 -15.90 8.04
N PRO A 72 1.44 -15.56 6.81
CA PRO A 72 2.25 -16.45 6.01
C PRO A 72 3.58 -16.75 6.72
N LYS A 73 4.08 -17.98 6.55
CA LYS A 73 5.35 -18.41 7.15
C LYS A 73 6.49 -17.63 6.52
N GLN A 74 7.25 -16.91 7.34
CA GLN A 74 8.48 -16.24 6.91
C GLN A 74 9.72 -17.02 7.39
N GLY A 75 10.80 -16.98 6.59
CA GLY A 75 12.09 -17.62 6.89
C GLY A 75 12.77 -17.07 8.15
N ALA A 76 13.86 -17.71 8.58
CA ALA A 76 14.57 -17.41 9.84
C ALA A 76 14.79 -15.90 10.02
N GLY A 77 13.95 -15.33 10.89
CA GLY A 77 13.70 -13.91 11.02
C GLY A 77 14.86 -13.13 11.63
N SER A 78 14.67 -11.82 11.72
CA SER A 78 15.56 -10.87 12.37
C SER A 78 16.17 -11.37 13.70
N THR A 79 17.28 -10.76 14.10
CA THR A 79 17.94 -11.03 15.39
C THR A 79 16.98 -10.88 16.57
N LEU A 80 16.11 -9.87 16.55
CA LEU A 80 15.08 -9.66 17.58
C LEU A 80 14.08 -10.82 17.64
N ALA A 81 13.54 -11.26 16.48
CA ALA A 81 12.60 -12.37 16.44
C ALA A 81 13.22 -13.67 16.95
N GLN A 82 14.51 -13.91 16.63
CA GLN A 82 15.25 -15.06 17.14
C GLN A 82 15.46 -14.97 18.66
N GLN A 83 15.88 -13.81 19.17
CA GLN A 83 16.04 -13.59 20.62
C GLN A 83 14.74 -13.82 21.38
N ILE A 84 13.61 -13.34 20.86
CA ILE A 84 12.28 -13.55 21.47
C ILE A 84 11.86 -15.01 21.35
N GLN A 85 12.04 -15.65 20.18
CA GLN A 85 11.74 -17.07 19.97
C GLN A 85 12.50 -17.96 20.95
N HIS A 86 13.78 -17.69 21.19
CA HIS A 86 14.61 -18.43 22.14
C HIS A 86 14.27 -18.08 23.58
N GLY A 87 14.06 -16.80 23.90
CA GLY A 87 13.80 -16.31 25.24
C GLY A 87 12.44 -16.75 25.80
N LEU A 88 11.42 -16.89 24.95
CA LEU A 88 10.07 -17.28 25.36
C LEU A 88 9.77 -18.78 25.18
N ARG A 89 10.74 -19.57 24.70
CA ARG A 89 10.55 -20.98 24.39
C ARG A 89 10.10 -21.75 25.63
N GLN A 90 9.09 -22.61 25.47
CA GLN A 90 8.50 -23.43 26.55
C GLN A 90 7.80 -22.65 27.67
N LEU A 91 7.68 -21.32 27.57
CA LEU A 91 6.90 -20.54 28.52
C LEU A 91 5.44 -20.43 28.06
N ALA A 92 4.55 -20.26 29.03
CA ALA A 92 3.17 -19.91 28.84
C ALA A 92 2.97 -18.44 29.24
N LEU A 93 2.19 -17.72 28.44
CA LEU A 93 1.63 -16.43 28.82
C LEU A 93 0.60 -16.65 29.92
N THR A 94 0.90 -16.13 31.10
CA THR A 94 0.07 -16.27 32.30
C THR A 94 -0.72 -15.01 32.60
N GLU A 95 -0.17 -13.84 32.28
CA GLU A 95 -0.80 -12.56 32.57
C GLU A 95 -0.55 -11.52 31.46
N LEU A 96 -1.54 -10.64 31.29
CA LEU A 96 -1.48 -9.46 30.43
C LEU A 96 -1.84 -8.23 31.26
N CYS A 97 -0.87 -7.40 31.59
CA CYS A 97 -1.03 -6.28 32.51
C CYS A 97 -0.90 -4.95 31.76
N GLN A 98 -1.75 -3.99 32.10
CA GLN A 98 -1.58 -2.58 31.73
C GLN A 98 -1.98 -1.75 32.95
N GLU A 99 -1.00 -1.06 33.52
CA GLU A 99 -1.13 -0.31 34.76
C GLU A 99 -1.41 1.17 34.50
N GLY A 100 -2.29 1.75 35.30
CA GLY A 100 -2.67 3.16 35.19
C GLY A 100 -3.26 3.53 33.81
N PHE A 101 -2.91 4.74 33.36
CA PHE A 101 -3.37 5.32 32.09
C PHE A 101 -2.25 5.36 31.03
N GLU A 102 -1.14 4.67 31.28
CA GLU A 102 -0.04 4.55 30.34
C GLU A 102 -0.33 3.48 29.27
N ARG A 103 0.10 3.73 28.04
CA ARG A 103 -0.03 2.75 26.95
C ARG A 103 1.14 1.76 26.94
N VAL A 104 1.39 1.13 28.10
CA VAL A 104 2.44 0.14 28.31
C VAL A 104 1.81 -1.19 28.68
N VAL A 105 2.01 -2.21 27.85
CA VAL A 105 1.50 -3.57 28.08
C VAL A 105 2.63 -4.48 28.48
N GLN A 106 2.44 -5.24 29.55
CA GLN A 106 3.35 -6.27 30.00
C GLN A 106 2.72 -7.65 29.77
N PHE A 107 3.43 -8.50 29.05
CA PHE A 107 3.12 -9.91 28.86
C PHE A 107 3.99 -10.68 29.84
N GLN A 108 3.39 -11.28 30.85
CA GLN A 108 4.09 -12.09 31.84
C GLN A 108 4.10 -13.55 31.41
N LEU A 109 5.29 -14.13 31.25
CA LEU A 109 5.47 -15.50 30.82
C LEU A 109 6.18 -16.33 31.89
N ALA A 110 5.58 -17.48 32.22
CA ALA A 110 6.10 -18.42 33.21
C ALA A 110 6.09 -19.85 32.65
N PRO A 111 6.87 -20.81 33.21
CA PRO A 111 6.85 -22.20 32.76
C PRO A 111 5.48 -22.85 32.91
N ARG A 112 4.73 -22.47 33.97
CA ARG A 112 3.39 -22.96 34.27
C ARG A 112 2.53 -21.83 34.85
N PRO A 113 1.20 -21.83 34.62
CA PRO A 113 0.28 -20.93 35.31
C PRO A 113 0.44 -20.98 36.83
N GLY A 114 0.46 -19.82 37.50
CA GLY A 114 0.63 -19.69 38.94
C GLY A 114 2.08 -19.63 39.45
N GLN A 115 3.08 -19.81 38.58
CA GLN A 115 4.49 -19.57 38.91
C GLN A 115 4.89 -18.10 38.65
N PRO A 116 5.94 -17.60 39.31
CA PRO A 116 6.46 -16.26 39.03
C PRO A 116 6.92 -16.15 37.57
N PRO A 117 6.75 -14.98 36.93
CA PRO A 117 7.17 -14.77 35.56
C PRO A 117 8.70 -14.89 35.43
N GLN A 118 9.15 -15.73 34.49
CA GLN A 118 10.56 -15.84 34.13
C GLN A 118 10.96 -14.81 33.07
N ARG A 119 10.01 -14.39 32.25
CA ARG A 119 10.22 -13.38 31.22
C ARG A 119 9.03 -12.45 31.18
N THR A 120 9.32 -11.17 30.99
CA THR A 120 8.29 -10.15 30.77
C THR A 120 8.56 -9.47 29.44
N LEU A 121 7.64 -9.57 28.49
CA LEU A 121 7.71 -8.80 27.26
C LEU A 121 6.93 -7.49 27.46
N VAL A 122 7.58 -6.35 27.29
CA VAL A 122 7.01 -5.02 27.48
C VAL A 122 6.83 -4.34 26.14
N LEU A 123 5.61 -3.92 25.85
CA LEU A 123 5.23 -3.15 24.66
C LEU A 123 4.84 -1.74 25.07
N GLU A 124 5.63 -0.75 24.65
CA GLU A 124 5.38 0.67 24.88
C GLU A 124 4.78 1.28 23.61
N LEU A 125 3.54 1.79 23.67
CA LEU A 125 2.83 2.39 22.54
C LEU A 125 2.76 3.92 22.70
N MET A 126 3.89 4.60 22.48
CA MET A 126 4.08 6.04 22.68
C MET A 126 4.37 6.81 21.39
N GLY A 127 3.77 6.41 20.27
CA GLY A 127 4.02 7.02 18.95
C GLY A 127 5.47 6.87 18.53
N ARG A 128 6.18 7.99 18.28
CA ARG A 128 7.61 7.99 17.93
C ARG A 128 8.51 7.39 19.00
N HIS A 129 8.05 7.32 20.25
CA HIS A 129 8.79 6.72 21.38
C HIS A 129 8.40 5.26 21.64
N SER A 130 7.51 4.66 20.82
CA SER A 130 7.11 3.27 20.98
C SER A 130 8.30 2.32 20.90
N ASN A 131 8.25 1.24 21.66
CA ASN A 131 9.32 0.26 21.74
C ASN A 131 8.81 -1.11 22.18
N LEU A 132 9.63 -2.14 21.99
CA LEU A 132 9.39 -3.49 22.49
C LEU A 132 10.66 -3.96 23.22
N LEU A 133 10.49 -4.47 24.43
CA LEU A 133 11.57 -4.94 25.30
C LEU A 133 11.26 -6.33 25.84
N LEU A 134 12.26 -7.20 25.93
CA LEU A 134 12.17 -8.47 26.62
C LEU A 134 13.00 -8.41 27.90
N LEU A 135 12.37 -8.66 29.03
CA LEU A 135 12.97 -8.59 30.36
C LEU A 135 13.21 -9.99 30.93
N ASP A 136 14.25 -10.14 31.74
CA ASP A 136 14.47 -11.31 32.60
C ASP A 136 13.75 -11.20 33.95
N GLU A 137 13.93 -12.21 34.80
CA GLU A 137 13.40 -12.29 36.17
C GLU A 137 13.84 -11.12 37.07
N ARG A 138 14.96 -10.46 36.73
CA ARG A 138 15.54 -9.33 37.47
C ARG A 138 15.18 -7.99 36.83
N GLN A 139 14.19 -7.95 35.94
CA GLN A 139 13.78 -6.77 35.18
C GLN A 139 14.90 -6.17 34.31
N ARG A 140 15.89 -6.97 33.88
CA ARG A 140 16.95 -6.52 32.96
C ARG A 140 16.57 -6.78 31.51
N ILE A 141 16.91 -5.83 30.64
CA ILE A 141 16.60 -5.89 29.22
C ILE A 141 17.51 -6.90 28.52
N THR A 142 16.95 -8.03 28.10
CA THR A 142 17.66 -9.09 27.36
C THR A 142 17.61 -8.87 25.85
N ALA A 143 16.49 -8.37 25.33
CA ALA A 143 16.31 -8.00 23.94
C ALA A 143 15.51 -6.70 23.84
N ILE A 144 15.77 -5.91 22.80
CA ILE A 144 15.14 -4.60 22.61
C ILE A 144 14.99 -4.31 21.12
N ALA A 145 13.84 -3.78 20.71
CA ALA A 145 13.59 -3.43 19.32
C ALA A 145 14.36 -2.17 18.88
N ARG A 146 14.43 -1.16 19.76
CA ARG A 146 15.18 0.07 19.51
C ARG A 146 15.96 0.49 20.75
N GLN A 147 17.29 0.47 20.64
CA GLN A 147 18.16 1.05 21.67
C GLN A 147 18.09 2.58 21.64
N VAL A 148 18.03 3.19 22.81
CA VAL A 148 18.05 4.65 22.98
C VAL A 148 19.28 5.03 23.79
N ARG A 149 20.23 5.70 23.14
CA ARG A 149 21.46 6.15 23.80
C ARG A 149 21.24 7.48 24.51
N SER A 150 22.10 7.82 25.47
CA SER A 150 22.04 9.04 26.28
C SER A 150 21.99 10.35 25.46
N HIS A 151 22.56 10.37 24.26
CA HIS A 151 22.49 11.53 23.36
C HIS A 151 21.13 11.70 22.67
N GLN A 152 20.33 10.63 22.56
CA GLN A 152 18.98 10.65 21.96
C GLN A 152 17.91 10.94 23.02
N SER A 153 18.12 10.48 24.25
CA SER A 153 17.27 10.77 25.39
C SER A 153 18.13 10.89 26.64
N ARG A 154 18.16 12.08 27.22
CA ARG A 154 18.78 12.30 28.54
C ARG A 154 17.88 11.81 29.68
N ILE A 155 16.57 11.74 29.43
CA ILE A 155 15.56 11.41 30.43
C ILE A 155 15.57 9.91 30.73
N ARG A 156 15.70 9.08 29.69
CA ARG A 156 15.61 7.62 29.81
C ARG A 156 16.42 6.94 28.70
N PRO A 157 17.73 6.76 28.87
CA PRO A 157 18.52 5.86 28.02
C PRO A 157 18.13 4.40 28.32
N ILE A 158 17.99 3.59 27.27
CA ILE A 158 17.62 2.17 27.38
C ILE A 158 18.43 1.34 26.39
N GLY A 159 19.17 0.37 26.91
CA GLY A 159 19.98 -0.58 26.16
C GLY A 159 19.86 -2.01 26.69
N THR A 160 20.50 -2.94 25.99
CA THR A 160 20.58 -4.34 26.43
C THR A 160 21.48 -4.44 27.66
N GLY A 161 21.01 -5.15 28.69
CA GLY A 161 21.68 -5.34 29.98
C GLY A 161 21.25 -4.36 31.07
N ASP A 162 20.62 -3.25 30.70
CA ASP A 162 20.11 -2.23 31.63
C ASP A 162 18.89 -2.75 32.40
N VAL A 163 18.67 -2.20 33.60
CA VAL A 163 17.44 -2.43 34.37
C VAL A 163 16.32 -1.60 33.74
N TYR A 164 15.17 -2.24 33.52
CA TYR A 164 14.00 -1.57 32.96
C TYR A 164 13.47 -0.50 33.92
N SER A 165 13.28 0.70 33.38
CA SER A 165 12.49 1.77 34.00
C SER A 165 11.27 2.04 33.13
N PRO A 166 10.07 2.28 33.67
CA PRO A 166 8.91 2.66 32.86
C PRO A 166 9.08 4.07 32.25
N PRO A 167 8.27 4.42 31.23
CA PRO A 167 8.24 5.80 30.73
C PRO A 167 7.80 6.80 31.81
N PRO A 168 8.13 8.10 31.66
CA PRO A 168 7.67 9.14 32.59
C PRO A 168 6.14 9.16 32.67
N ALA A 169 5.62 9.28 33.90
CA ALA A 169 4.19 9.28 34.16
C ALA A 169 3.46 10.45 33.45
N LEU A 170 2.25 10.17 32.96
CA LEU A 170 1.34 11.17 32.43
C LEU A 170 1.00 12.25 33.47
N GLN A 171 0.88 13.48 32.97
CA GLN A 171 0.39 14.61 33.77
C GLN A 171 -1.13 14.52 33.99
N GLY A 172 -1.62 15.22 35.02
CA GLY A 172 -3.03 15.23 35.39
C GLY A 172 -3.40 14.11 36.35
N MET A 173 -4.68 14.06 36.73
CA MET A 173 -5.21 13.06 37.64
C MET A 173 -5.73 11.84 36.89
N ALA A 174 -5.61 10.67 37.52
CA ALA A 174 -6.30 9.47 37.06
C ALA A 174 -7.83 9.68 37.19
N PRO A 175 -8.60 9.56 36.09
CA PRO A 175 -10.06 9.54 36.13
C PRO A 175 -10.61 8.50 37.11
N ARG A 176 -11.65 8.84 37.85
CA ARG A 176 -12.32 7.93 38.79
C ARG A 176 -13.82 7.96 38.62
N LEU A 177 -14.46 6.79 38.73
CA LEU A 177 -15.91 6.65 38.57
C LEU A 177 -16.68 7.36 39.70
N ASP A 178 -16.08 7.42 40.89
CA ASP A 178 -16.66 8.02 42.10
C ASP A 178 -16.54 9.56 42.18
N GLU A 179 -15.89 10.22 41.20
CA GLU A 179 -15.76 11.67 41.18
C GLU A 179 -17.10 12.34 40.78
N PRO A 180 -17.71 13.18 41.63
CA PRO A 180 -19.00 13.80 41.32
C PRO A 180 -18.89 14.87 40.24
N GLN A 181 -19.97 15.07 39.47
CA GLN A 181 -20.03 16.01 38.34
C GLN A 181 -19.54 17.41 38.68
N GLN A 182 -19.98 17.95 39.83
CA GLN A 182 -19.60 19.29 40.26
C GLN A 182 -18.08 19.43 40.40
N ARG A 183 -17.43 18.47 41.07
CA ARG A 183 -15.97 18.48 41.27
C ARG A 183 -15.21 18.27 39.97
N TRP A 184 -15.72 17.39 39.10
CA TRP A 184 -15.18 17.16 37.77
C TRP A 184 -15.23 18.44 36.92
N ARG A 185 -16.36 19.16 36.95
CA ARG A 185 -16.54 20.44 36.26
C ARG A 185 -15.64 21.54 36.82
N GLU A 186 -15.62 21.74 38.14
CA GLU A 186 -14.76 22.72 38.82
C GLU A 186 -13.30 22.57 38.40
N ARG A 187 -12.83 21.32 38.23
CA ARG A 187 -11.47 21.03 37.77
C ARG A 187 -11.23 21.47 36.33
N LEU A 188 -12.20 21.24 35.44
CA LEU A 188 -12.08 21.64 34.03
C LEU A 188 -12.19 23.16 33.86
N GLU A 189 -12.93 23.84 34.74
CA GLU A 189 -13.12 25.29 34.74
C GLU A 189 -11.99 26.08 35.43
N LEU A 190 -10.96 25.42 35.99
CA LEU A 190 -9.84 26.09 36.67
C LEU A 190 -9.12 27.14 35.80
N LEU A 191 -9.09 26.92 34.48
CA LEU A 191 -8.48 27.81 33.52
C LEU A 191 -9.45 28.04 32.36
N PRO A 192 -9.50 29.26 31.76
CA PRO A 192 -10.36 29.59 30.62
C PRO A 192 -9.78 29.00 29.32
N LEU A 193 -9.65 27.67 29.28
CA LEU A 193 -9.16 26.92 28.14
C LEU A 193 -10.34 26.40 27.31
N SER A 194 -10.05 26.04 26.06
CA SER A 194 -10.96 25.20 25.26
C SER A 194 -11.19 23.86 25.95
N LEU A 195 -12.39 23.28 25.82
CA LEU A 195 -12.76 21.99 26.41
C LEU A 195 -11.72 20.89 26.13
N GLU A 196 -11.21 20.79 24.90
CA GLU A 196 -10.17 19.78 24.56
C GLU A 196 -8.91 19.91 25.42
N LYS A 197 -8.40 21.13 25.55
CA LYS A 197 -7.18 21.42 26.33
C LYS A 197 -7.43 21.17 27.81
N ALA A 198 -8.56 21.63 28.34
CA ALA A 198 -8.93 21.44 29.74
C ALA A 198 -8.98 19.96 30.12
N MET A 199 -9.66 19.12 29.33
CA MET A 199 -9.75 17.68 29.59
C MET A 199 -8.40 16.99 29.55
N ARG A 200 -7.58 17.32 28.54
CA ARG A 200 -6.25 16.71 28.33
C ARG A 200 -5.20 17.15 29.34
N SER A 201 -5.33 18.34 29.94
CA SER A 201 -4.43 18.80 31.00
C SER A 201 -4.86 18.32 32.38
N ALA A 202 -6.17 18.21 32.62
CA ALA A 202 -6.71 17.83 33.92
C ALA A 202 -6.61 16.32 34.19
N TYR A 203 -6.79 15.49 33.16
CA TYR A 203 -6.92 14.05 33.30
C TYR A 203 -5.94 13.24 32.43
N GLN A 204 -5.47 12.13 33.00
CA GLN A 204 -4.64 11.16 32.30
C GLN A 204 -5.47 10.35 31.30
N GLY A 205 -4.83 9.88 30.23
CA GLY A 205 -5.42 8.94 29.26
C GLY A 205 -6.42 9.57 28.27
N ILE A 206 -6.65 10.88 28.32
CA ILE A 206 -7.54 11.56 27.36
C ILE A 206 -6.82 11.78 26.03
N SER A 207 -7.19 10.99 25.03
CA SER A 207 -6.72 11.14 23.64
C SER A 207 -7.59 12.15 22.87
N PRO A 208 -7.09 12.74 21.76
CA PRO A 208 -7.94 13.56 20.89
C PRO A 208 -9.15 12.80 20.33
N VAL A 209 -9.00 11.49 20.10
CA VAL A 209 -10.06 10.60 19.63
C VAL A 209 -11.15 10.45 20.71
N LEU A 210 -10.74 10.18 21.95
CA LEU A 210 -11.65 10.06 23.07
C LEU A 210 -12.35 11.39 23.37
N ALA A 211 -11.62 12.51 23.32
CA ALA A 211 -12.19 13.83 23.53
C ALA A 211 -13.33 14.12 22.54
N LYS A 212 -13.16 13.74 21.26
CA LYS A 212 -14.25 13.84 20.27
C LYS A 212 -15.45 12.96 20.62
N HIS A 213 -15.23 11.71 21.02
CA HIS A 213 -16.32 10.79 21.41
C HIS A 213 -17.08 11.26 22.65
N LEU A 214 -16.38 11.90 23.59
CA LEU A 214 -17.00 12.52 24.76
C LEU A 214 -17.79 13.77 24.33
N ALA A 215 -17.20 14.58 23.45
CA ALA A 215 -17.79 15.81 22.96
C ALA A 215 -19.09 15.58 22.17
N ASP A 216 -19.10 14.80 21.08
CA ASP A 216 -20.32 14.53 20.28
C ASP A 216 -20.24 13.22 19.48
N GLN A 217 -21.37 12.76 18.95
CA GLN A 217 -21.46 11.65 18.00
C GLN A 217 -21.15 12.09 16.56
N HIS A 218 -21.37 13.36 16.23
CA HIS A 218 -21.08 13.92 14.90
C HIS A 218 -19.76 14.72 14.91
N ASP A 219 -18.93 14.57 13.87
CA ASP A 219 -17.57 15.15 13.85
C ASP A 219 -17.56 16.68 13.91
N ASP A 220 -18.46 17.35 13.17
CA ASP A 220 -18.52 18.82 13.14
C ASP A 220 -18.99 19.40 14.49
N ALA A 221 -20.00 18.78 15.10
CA ALA A 221 -20.48 19.16 16.43
C ALA A 221 -19.43 18.89 17.51
N ALA A 222 -18.71 17.75 17.42
CA ALA A 222 -17.63 17.42 18.34
C ALA A 222 -16.49 18.45 18.24
N LYS A 223 -16.06 18.81 17.03
CA LYS A 223 -15.03 19.83 16.80
C LYS A 223 -15.44 21.20 17.33
N ALA A 224 -16.68 21.63 17.07
CA ALA A 224 -17.20 22.89 17.57
C ALA A 224 -17.18 22.92 19.10
N ARG A 225 -17.71 21.88 19.75
CA ARG A 225 -17.78 21.79 21.22
C ARG A 225 -16.40 21.70 21.87
N LEU A 226 -15.45 20.99 21.25
CA LEU A 226 -14.08 20.90 21.74
C LEU A 226 -13.32 22.23 21.68
N ALA A 227 -13.65 23.08 20.71
CA ALA A 227 -13.08 24.42 20.56
C ALA A 227 -13.70 25.45 21.51
N THR A 228 -14.93 25.21 21.99
CA THR A 228 -15.63 26.08 22.95
C THR A 228 -14.87 26.20 24.28
N SER A 229 -14.83 27.41 24.84
CA SER A 229 -14.30 27.66 26.18
C SER A 229 -15.15 26.96 27.24
N VAL A 230 -14.52 26.37 28.25
CA VAL A 230 -15.23 25.68 29.34
C VAL A 230 -16.28 26.56 30.04
N HIS A 231 -16.06 27.88 30.13
CA HIS A 231 -17.02 28.82 30.73
C HIS A 231 -18.22 29.16 29.85
N ALA A 232 -18.18 28.81 28.56
CA ALA A 232 -19.25 29.08 27.60
C ALA A 232 -20.19 27.87 27.40
N LEU A 233 -19.91 26.74 28.05
CA LEU A 233 -20.74 25.54 27.95
C LEU A 233 -22.01 25.69 28.78
N SER A 234 -23.14 25.28 28.18
CA SER A 234 -24.43 25.26 28.85
C SER A 234 -24.52 24.11 29.87
N GLU A 235 -25.45 24.23 30.83
CA GLU A 235 -25.68 23.19 31.85
C GLU A 235 -26.06 21.83 31.22
N GLN A 236 -26.85 21.85 30.14
CA GLN A 236 -27.23 20.65 29.40
C GLN A 236 -26.02 19.96 28.75
N GLU A 237 -25.09 20.74 28.18
CA GLU A 237 -23.86 20.20 27.61
C GLU A 237 -22.97 19.59 28.68
N TRP A 238 -22.85 20.22 29.85
CA TRP A 238 -22.11 19.67 30.98
C TRP A 238 -22.70 18.34 31.47
N GLN A 239 -24.03 18.22 31.54
CA GLN A 239 -24.70 16.97 31.89
C GLN A 239 -24.43 15.87 30.87
N LEU A 240 -24.55 16.16 29.58
CA LEU A 240 -24.29 15.18 28.51
C LEU A 240 -22.83 14.73 28.47
N LEU A 241 -21.88 15.66 28.62
CA LEU A 241 -20.45 15.36 28.69
C LEU A 241 -20.14 14.44 29.88
N TYR A 242 -20.70 14.74 31.06
CA TYR A 242 -20.48 13.96 32.26
C TYR A 242 -21.14 12.58 32.20
N GLN A 243 -22.33 12.47 31.61
CA GLN A 243 -22.97 11.17 31.38
C GLN A 243 -22.08 10.28 30.50
N ARG A 244 -21.56 10.82 29.40
CA ARG A 244 -20.64 10.10 28.50
C ARG A 244 -19.32 9.74 29.18
N TRP A 245 -18.79 10.65 30.00
CA TRP A 245 -17.62 10.41 30.84
C TRP A 245 -17.82 9.21 31.78
N GLN A 246 -18.96 9.15 32.48
CA GLN A 246 -19.33 8.06 33.36
C GLN A 246 -19.50 6.73 32.61
N CYS A 247 -20.15 6.74 31.43
CA CYS A 247 -20.25 5.55 30.58
C CYS A 247 -18.88 5.02 30.14
N TRP A 248 -17.97 5.91 29.72
CA TRP A 248 -16.61 5.55 29.36
C TRP A 248 -15.84 4.94 30.54
N LEU A 249 -15.91 5.55 31.74
CA LEU A 249 -15.26 5.03 32.94
C LEU A 249 -15.82 3.67 33.37
N LYS A 250 -17.14 3.50 33.29
CA LYS A 250 -17.79 2.22 33.57
C LYS A 250 -17.31 1.13 32.60
N ALA A 251 -17.13 1.46 31.32
CA ALA A 251 -16.56 0.53 30.34
C ALA A 251 -15.11 0.15 30.68
N LEU A 252 -14.29 1.12 31.12
CA LEU A 252 -12.91 0.86 31.56
C LEU A 252 -12.83 -0.08 32.78
N GLU A 253 -13.70 0.10 33.76
CA GLU A 253 -13.70 -0.66 35.01
C GLU A 253 -14.28 -2.08 34.84
N THR A 254 -15.38 -2.20 34.08
CA THR A 254 -16.05 -3.50 33.85
C THR A 254 -15.38 -4.33 32.75
N GLY A 255 -14.58 -3.71 31.88
CA GLY A 255 -14.04 -4.35 30.68
C GLY A 255 -15.10 -4.62 29.60
N ALA A 256 -16.30 -4.04 29.71
CA ALA A 256 -17.37 -4.18 28.74
C ALA A 256 -17.18 -3.19 27.58
N PHE A 257 -16.56 -3.67 26.49
CA PHE A 257 -16.30 -2.88 25.29
C PHE A 257 -17.05 -3.45 24.08
N GLU A 258 -17.44 -2.56 23.17
CA GLU A 258 -18.12 -2.90 21.92
C GLU A 258 -17.53 -2.09 20.78
N LEU A 259 -17.09 -2.77 19.72
CA LEU A 259 -16.49 -2.13 18.55
C LEU A 259 -17.55 -1.74 17.52
N GLN A 260 -17.62 -0.45 17.27
CA GLN A 260 -18.48 0.17 16.28
C GLN A 260 -17.62 1.05 15.34
N PHE A 261 -17.98 1.08 14.06
CA PHE A 261 -17.31 1.89 13.04
C PHE A 261 -18.11 3.16 12.68
N ASP A 262 -19.00 3.57 13.59
CA ASP A 262 -19.84 4.76 13.48
C ASP A 262 -19.27 5.94 14.27
N GLY A 263 -19.66 7.16 13.87
CA GLY A 263 -19.35 8.38 14.60
C GLY A 263 -18.22 9.23 14.00
N PRO A 264 -17.57 10.09 14.82
CA PRO A 264 -16.72 11.17 14.33
C PRO A 264 -15.30 10.74 13.96
N ASN A 265 -14.92 9.51 14.29
CA ASN A 265 -13.63 8.91 13.99
C ASN A 265 -13.83 7.57 13.29
N SER A 266 -12.74 6.90 12.91
CA SER A 266 -12.81 5.64 12.17
C SER A 266 -13.44 4.50 12.96
N TYR A 267 -13.27 4.48 14.28
CA TYR A 267 -13.95 3.52 15.16
C TYR A 267 -14.08 4.01 16.60
N ARG A 268 -15.06 3.43 17.32
CA ARG A 268 -15.32 3.60 18.74
C ARG A 268 -15.42 2.23 19.42
N VAL A 269 -14.95 2.11 20.66
CA VAL A 269 -14.91 0.83 21.40
C VAL A 269 -15.83 0.80 22.65
N TRP A 270 -16.59 1.86 22.90
CA TRP A 270 -17.48 1.98 24.07
C TRP A 270 -18.77 2.69 23.66
N ASN A 271 -19.87 2.39 24.35
CA ASN A 271 -21.19 2.92 24.00
C ASN A 271 -21.67 3.95 25.05
N PRO A 272 -22.02 5.18 24.66
CA PRO A 272 -22.55 6.19 25.58
C PRO A 272 -24.00 5.93 26.04
N GLY A 273 -24.73 4.98 25.45
CA GLY A 273 -26.04 4.53 25.92
C GLY A 273 -27.20 5.53 25.78
N SER A 274 -27.89 5.49 24.64
CA SER A 274 -29.34 5.74 24.51
C SER A 274 -29.82 5.45 23.07
N ALA A 275 -30.04 4.18 22.73
CA ALA A 275 -31.02 3.75 21.73
C ALA A 275 -30.99 2.23 21.60
N SER A 276 -32.15 1.62 21.82
CA SER A 276 -32.55 0.34 21.25
C SER A 276 -32.14 0.23 19.78
N SER A 277 -31.73 -0.98 19.39
CA SER A 277 -31.89 -1.56 18.05
C SER A 277 -32.72 -0.71 17.07
N SER A 278 -32.02 -0.11 16.10
CA SER A 278 -32.62 0.34 14.85
C SER A 278 -31.82 -0.27 13.71
N GLU A 279 -32.43 -1.29 13.09
CA GLU A 279 -32.20 -1.66 11.70
C GLU A 279 -32.21 -0.40 10.82
N GLY A 280 -31.24 -0.28 9.91
CA GLY A 280 -31.22 0.82 8.94
C GLY A 280 -29.85 1.10 8.32
N THR A 281 -29.42 0.21 7.42
CA THR A 281 -28.87 0.50 6.06
C THR A 281 -27.75 1.56 5.98
N SER A 282 -26.51 1.32 5.55
CA SER A 282 -25.96 0.38 4.57
C SER A 282 -24.43 0.33 4.69
N LEU A 283 -23.89 -0.84 5.01
CA LEU A 283 -22.59 -1.36 4.57
C LEU A 283 -22.72 -2.89 4.70
N GLU A 284 -23.38 -3.49 3.72
CA GLU A 284 -23.37 -4.93 3.51
C GLU A 284 -21.93 -5.35 3.16
N GLU A 285 -21.16 -5.67 4.19
CA GLU A 285 -20.06 -6.64 4.20
C GLU A 285 -19.53 -6.73 5.65
N CYS A 286 -19.99 -7.77 6.37
CA CYS A 286 -19.62 -8.23 7.72
C CYS A 286 -20.79 -8.24 8.72
N SER A 287 -21.82 -9.00 8.41
CA SER A 287 -22.59 -9.74 9.41
C SER A 287 -21.69 -10.81 10.05
N THR A 288 -20.69 -10.41 10.84
CA THR A 288 -19.86 -11.32 11.65
C THR A 288 -20.46 -11.42 13.05
N GLY A 289 -21.52 -12.22 13.19
CA GLY A 289 -21.95 -12.67 14.52
C GLY A 289 -20.85 -13.53 15.15
N GLY A 290 -20.17 -13.00 16.17
CA GLY A 290 -19.25 -13.77 17.03
C GLY A 290 -17.73 -13.55 16.84
N GLU A 291 -17.28 -12.69 15.92
CA GLU A 291 -15.84 -12.40 15.81
C GLU A 291 -15.33 -11.53 16.95
N PRO A 292 -14.15 -11.85 17.54
CA PRO A 292 -13.59 -11.06 18.62
C PRO A 292 -13.24 -9.61 18.24
N LEU A 293 -13.37 -8.70 19.20
CA LEU A 293 -13.10 -7.26 19.03
C LEU A 293 -11.68 -7.02 18.52
N SER A 294 -10.68 -7.69 19.10
CA SER A 294 -9.27 -7.52 18.74
C SER A 294 -9.00 -7.96 17.29
N LEU A 295 -9.63 -9.04 16.84
CA LEU A 295 -9.48 -9.55 15.47
C LEU A 295 -10.12 -8.61 14.45
N ARG A 296 -11.31 -8.08 14.76
CA ARG A 296 -11.99 -7.07 13.93
C ARG A 296 -11.14 -5.81 13.78
N LEU A 297 -10.54 -5.32 14.88
CA LEU A 297 -9.59 -4.21 14.83
C LEU A 297 -8.33 -4.56 14.03
N GLY A 298 -7.82 -5.78 14.14
CA GLY A 298 -6.69 -6.26 13.34
C GLY A 298 -6.97 -6.22 11.84
N ARG A 299 -8.15 -6.68 11.40
CA ARG A 299 -8.59 -6.59 10.00
C ARG A 299 -8.76 -5.15 9.53
N TYR A 300 -9.32 -4.28 10.37
CA TYR A 300 -9.41 -2.85 10.10
C TYR A 300 -8.02 -2.24 9.84
N TYR A 301 -7.07 -2.44 10.76
CA TYR A 301 -5.70 -1.92 10.59
C TYR A 301 -5.00 -2.52 9.38
N ALA A 302 -5.13 -3.82 9.13
CA ALA A 302 -4.55 -4.47 7.96
C ALA A 302 -5.05 -3.82 6.65
N THR A 303 -6.37 -3.57 6.55
CA THR A 303 -6.99 -2.97 5.37
C THR A 303 -6.55 -1.52 5.17
N VAL A 304 -6.60 -0.71 6.22
CA VAL A 304 -6.24 0.72 6.13
C VAL A 304 -4.76 0.89 5.81
N LEU A 305 -3.88 0.13 6.46
CA LEU A 305 -2.43 0.20 6.22
C LEU A 305 -2.08 -0.29 4.82
N GLN A 306 -2.67 -1.40 4.36
CA GLN A 306 -2.44 -1.89 3.02
C GLN A 306 -2.91 -0.88 1.96
N ARG A 307 -4.00 -0.17 2.19
CA ARG A 307 -4.47 0.91 1.30
C ARG A 307 -3.52 2.11 1.30
N GLN A 308 -2.98 2.47 2.46
CA GLN A 308 -1.99 3.53 2.59
C GLN A 308 -0.68 3.17 1.86
N ASP A 309 -0.18 1.95 2.04
CA ASP A 309 1.02 1.45 1.37
C ASP A 309 0.83 1.39 -0.15
N LEU A 310 -0.33 0.91 -0.60
CA LEU A 310 -0.70 0.92 -2.02
C LEU A 310 -0.70 2.35 -2.58
N ASN A 311 -1.37 3.29 -1.91
CA ASN A 311 -1.41 4.69 -2.36
C ASN A 311 -0.03 5.33 -2.43
N ARG A 312 0.83 5.10 -1.42
CA ARG A 312 2.21 5.60 -1.41
C ARG A 312 3.01 4.99 -2.56
N ALA A 313 2.95 3.67 -2.73
CA ALA A 313 3.68 2.97 -3.78
C ALA A 313 3.22 3.41 -5.19
N THR A 314 1.92 3.66 -5.36
CA THR A 314 1.35 4.25 -6.58
C THR A 314 1.92 5.63 -6.87
N GLN A 315 1.90 6.53 -5.89
CA GLN A 315 2.42 7.89 -6.03
C GLN A 315 3.92 7.90 -6.36
N ASP A 316 4.69 7.05 -5.69
CA ASP A 316 6.12 6.89 -5.95
C ASP A 316 6.36 6.41 -7.39
N LEU A 317 5.59 5.42 -7.85
CA LEU A 317 5.71 4.87 -9.20
C LEU A 317 5.27 5.87 -10.27
N GLN A 318 4.19 6.63 -10.05
CA GLN A 318 3.76 7.72 -10.92
C GLN A 318 4.86 8.78 -11.05
N LYS A 319 5.47 9.19 -9.93
CA LYS A 319 6.57 10.16 -9.94
C LYS A 319 7.78 9.62 -10.70
N GLN A 320 8.13 8.34 -10.50
CA GLN A 320 9.22 7.68 -11.20
C GLN A 320 8.96 7.64 -12.71
N LEU A 321 7.77 7.20 -13.14
CA LEU A 321 7.37 7.18 -14.55
C LEU A 321 7.45 8.56 -15.19
N LYS A 322 6.90 9.58 -14.53
CA LYS A 322 6.95 10.97 -15.02
C LYS A 322 8.39 11.45 -15.19
N GLN A 323 9.27 11.19 -14.22
CA GLN A 323 10.68 11.55 -14.32
C GLN A 323 11.37 10.85 -15.49
N LEU A 324 11.11 9.56 -15.68
CA LEU A 324 11.66 8.80 -16.81
C LEU A 324 11.16 9.33 -18.14
N ARG A 325 9.86 9.58 -18.27
CA ARG A 325 9.27 10.11 -19.49
C ARG A 325 9.88 11.46 -19.87
N THR A 326 9.94 12.41 -18.93
CA THR A 326 10.57 13.72 -19.19
C THR A 326 12.03 13.62 -19.61
N ARG A 327 12.76 12.65 -19.06
CA ARG A 327 14.16 12.40 -19.43
C ARG A 327 14.27 11.82 -20.85
N GLU A 328 13.43 10.85 -21.20
CA GLU A 328 13.42 10.26 -22.54
C GLU A 328 12.94 11.26 -23.61
N GLU A 329 11.94 12.09 -23.30
CA GLU A 329 11.47 13.19 -24.16
C GLU A 329 12.61 14.18 -24.45
N ALA A 330 13.39 14.57 -23.43
CA ALA A 330 14.54 15.46 -23.59
C ALA A 330 15.65 14.83 -24.46
N LEU A 331 15.95 13.54 -24.25
CA LEU A 331 16.94 12.82 -25.07
C LEU A 331 16.48 12.71 -26.52
N LEU A 332 15.20 12.44 -26.74
CA LEU A 332 14.63 12.37 -28.08
C LEU A 332 14.65 13.74 -28.78
N ALA A 333 14.35 14.82 -28.06
CA ALA A 333 14.45 16.18 -28.58
C ALA A 333 15.91 16.53 -28.97
N ASP A 334 16.88 16.16 -28.14
CA ASP A 334 18.31 16.32 -28.45
C ASP A 334 18.74 15.53 -29.70
N GLN A 335 18.30 14.27 -29.84
CA GLN A 335 18.59 13.50 -31.06
C GLN A 335 17.90 14.09 -32.30
N ARG A 336 16.69 14.67 -32.17
CA ARG A 336 15.99 15.35 -33.26
C ARG A 336 16.73 16.61 -33.70
N ALA A 337 17.14 17.45 -32.74
CA ALA A 337 17.94 18.63 -33.01
C ALA A 337 19.26 18.26 -33.69
N GLY A 338 19.94 17.21 -33.21
CA GLY A 338 21.14 16.68 -33.84
C GLY A 338 20.92 16.20 -35.28
N LEU A 339 19.76 15.60 -35.58
CA LEU A 339 19.39 15.20 -36.94
C LEU A 339 19.10 16.43 -37.83
N GLU A 340 18.40 17.43 -37.32
CA GLU A 340 18.15 18.69 -38.04
C GLU A 340 19.45 19.43 -38.38
N GLU A 341 20.42 19.46 -37.46
CA GLU A 341 21.76 20.02 -37.70
C GLU A 341 22.52 19.30 -38.83
N THR A 342 22.24 18.02 -39.09
CA THR A 342 22.83 17.30 -40.23
C THR A 342 22.25 17.71 -41.58
N GLY A 343 21.09 18.38 -41.61
CA GLY A 343 20.46 18.88 -42.83
C GLY A 343 21.33 19.87 -43.61
N GLY A 344 22.20 20.62 -42.93
CA GLY A 344 23.17 21.54 -43.55
C GLY A 344 24.34 20.85 -44.28
N ALA A 345 24.39 19.52 -44.33
CA ALA A 345 25.44 18.78 -45.02
C ALA A 345 25.46 19.06 -46.53
N ASP A 346 24.29 19.27 -47.14
CA ASP A 346 24.18 19.56 -48.57
C ASP A 346 24.65 20.99 -48.88
N ASP A 347 24.31 21.96 -48.04
CA ASP A 347 24.80 23.34 -48.16
C ASP A 347 26.32 23.43 -48.01
N LEU A 348 26.90 22.67 -47.07
CA LEU A 348 28.35 22.58 -46.90
C LEU A 348 29.04 21.94 -48.11
N GLN A 349 28.37 20.98 -48.76
CA GLN A 349 28.86 20.40 -50.00
C GLN A 349 28.80 21.44 -51.14
N GLN A 350 27.68 22.14 -51.31
CA GLN A 350 27.50 23.18 -52.33
C GLN A 350 28.52 24.32 -52.17
N GLN A 351 28.82 24.73 -50.93
CA GLN A 351 29.88 25.70 -50.65
C GLN A 351 31.27 25.17 -51.05
N GLY A 352 31.54 23.88 -50.80
CA GLY A 352 32.75 23.21 -51.26
C GLY A 352 32.86 23.19 -52.78
N ASP A 353 31.78 22.82 -53.46
CA ASP A 353 31.67 22.77 -54.92
C ASP A 353 31.89 24.16 -55.54
N ALA A 354 31.27 25.20 -54.96
CA ALA A 354 31.42 26.59 -55.41
C ALA A 354 32.87 27.12 -55.28
N LEU A 355 33.63 26.67 -54.27
CA LEU A 355 35.04 27.02 -54.11
C LEU A 355 35.92 26.33 -55.15
N LEU A 356 35.58 25.11 -55.59
CA LEU A 356 36.33 24.37 -56.60
C LEU A 356 36.00 24.80 -58.04
N CYS A 357 34.81 25.35 -58.29
CA CYS A 357 34.37 25.84 -59.60
C CYS A 357 34.91 27.23 -59.98
N GLN A 358 35.82 27.82 -59.20
CA GLN A 358 36.43 29.12 -59.50
C GLN A 358 37.45 29.00 -60.66
N VAL A 359 37.66 30.09 -61.42
CA VAL A 359 38.48 30.09 -62.65
C VAL A 359 39.95 29.72 -62.41
N SER A 360 40.49 29.97 -61.20
CA SER A 360 41.86 29.59 -60.78
C SER A 360 41.94 29.35 -59.25
N PRO A 361 41.54 28.16 -58.75
CA PRO A 361 41.53 27.90 -57.30
C PRO A 361 42.96 27.76 -56.76
N ASN A 362 43.30 28.54 -55.73
CA ASN A 362 44.60 28.44 -55.07
C ASN A 362 44.65 27.28 -54.06
N ARG A 363 45.84 26.93 -53.57
CA ARG A 363 46.04 25.82 -52.60
C ARG A 363 45.21 25.99 -51.31
N GLU A 364 45.01 27.22 -50.85
CA GLU A 364 44.22 27.53 -49.65
C GLU A 364 42.71 27.29 -49.87
N THR A 365 42.23 27.59 -51.08
CA THR A 365 40.83 27.40 -51.51
C THR A 365 40.50 25.91 -51.59
N ILE A 366 41.44 25.11 -52.11
CA ILE A 366 41.33 23.65 -52.16
C ILE A 366 41.30 23.05 -50.74
N ASP A 367 42.17 23.50 -49.82
CA ASP A 367 42.17 23.03 -48.43
C ASP A 367 40.85 23.40 -47.70
N ARG A 368 40.31 24.59 -47.97
CA ARG A 368 39.01 25.02 -47.43
C ARG A 368 37.87 24.16 -47.96
N ALA A 369 37.84 23.85 -49.26
CA ALA A 369 36.85 22.95 -49.86
C ALA A 369 36.94 21.53 -49.27
N GLN A 370 38.15 20.99 -49.12
CA GLN A 370 38.36 19.67 -48.49
C GLN A 370 37.88 19.62 -47.04
N LYS A 371 38.11 20.69 -46.25
CA LYS A 371 37.57 20.82 -44.90
C LYS A 371 36.03 20.83 -44.89
N LEU A 372 35.38 21.50 -45.84
CA LEU A 372 33.92 21.53 -45.99
C LEU A 372 33.37 20.14 -46.37
N TYR A 373 33.95 19.45 -47.34
CA TYR A 373 33.57 18.06 -47.66
C TYR A 373 33.79 17.10 -46.50
N GLY A 374 34.87 17.28 -45.74
CA GLY A 374 35.16 16.51 -44.54
C GLY A 374 34.07 16.69 -43.46
N LYS A 375 33.56 17.92 -43.29
CA LYS A 375 32.43 18.21 -42.40
C LYS A 375 31.12 17.60 -42.92
N ALA A 376 30.77 17.82 -44.19
CA ALA A 376 29.56 17.25 -44.82
C ALA A 376 29.54 15.72 -44.73
N ARG A 377 30.66 15.06 -44.99
CA ARG A 377 30.80 13.60 -44.89
C ARG A 377 30.64 13.09 -43.46
N LYS A 378 31.12 13.83 -42.45
CA LYS A 378 30.92 13.47 -41.03
C LYS A 378 29.44 13.55 -40.65
N LEU A 379 28.74 14.61 -41.07
CA LEU A 379 27.31 14.78 -40.82
C LEU A 379 26.49 13.66 -41.45
N ARG A 380 26.71 13.35 -42.74
CA ARG A 380 26.02 12.23 -43.41
C ARG A 380 26.28 10.86 -42.76
N ARG A 381 27.49 10.62 -42.25
CA ARG A 381 27.82 9.38 -41.53
C ARG A 381 27.13 9.27 -40.17
N ALA A 382 26.75 10.39 -39.56
CA ALA A 382 26.07 10.41 -38.27
C ALA A 382 24.57 10.07 -38.40
N VAL A 383 23.95 10.34 -39.55
CA VAL A 383 22.50 10.16 -39.79
C VAL A 383 21.99 8.76 -39.40
N PRO A 384 22.56 7.63 -39.88
CA PRO A 384 22.02 6.31 -39.56
C PRO A 384 22.06 5.99 -38.05
N ALA A 385 23.10 6.46 -37.36
CA ALA A 385 23.23 6.26 -35.92
C ALA A 385 22.26 7.15 -35.11
N LEU A 386 21.94 8.34 -35.61
CA LEU A 386 20.93 9.23 -35.02
C LEU A 386 19.52 8.67 -35.24
N GLU A 387 19.22 8.15 -36.44
CA GLU A 387 17.95 7.49 -36.75
C GLU A 387 17.71 6.26 -35.87
N GLU A 388 18.72 5.41 -35.68
CA GLU A 388 18.64 4.26 -34.77
C GLU A 388 18.33 4.71 -33.33
N ARG A 389 19.00 5.76 -32.84
CA ARG A 389 18.74 6.31 -31.49
C ARG A 389 17.37 6.94 -31.38
N LEU A 390 16.89 7.63 -32.41
CA LEU A 390 15.54 8.20 -32.44
C LEU A 390 14.49 7.10 -32.31
N GLN A 391 14.60 6.04 -33.12
CA GLN A 391 13.72 4.88 -33.02
C GLN A 391 13.79 4.21 -31.65
N HIS A 392 14.99 4.12 -31.06
CA HIS A 392 15.17 3.59 -29.71
C HIS A 392 14.43 4.41 -28.65
N HIS A 393 14.57 5.74 -28.65
CA HIS A 393 13.89 6.61 -27.69
C HIS A 393 12.38 6.67 -27.93
N GLN A 394 11.92 6.67 -29.19
CA GLN A 394 10.50 6.57 -29.53
C GLN A 394 9.87 5.29 -28.97
N SER A 395 10.53 4.15 -29.19
CA SER A 395 10.07 2.85 -28.66
C SER A 395 10.02 2.84 -27.13
N ARG A 396 10.99 3.48 -26.47
CA ARG A 396 11.01 3.61 -25.00
C ARG A 396 9.86 4.47 -24.49
N LEU A 397 9.54 5.57 -25.16
CA LEU A 397 8.41 6.42 -24.78
C LEU A 397 7.08 5.66 -24.88
N VAL A 398 6.86 4.89 -25.95
CA VAL A 398 5.64 4.06 -26.09
C VAL A 398 5.50 3.06 -24.92
N LEU A 399 6.59 2.45 -24.46
CA LEU A 399 6.56 1.53 -23.31
C LEU A 399 6.26 2.25 -22.00
N LEU A 400 6.82 3.44 -21.81
CA LEU A 400 6.54 4.27 -20.62
C LEU A 400 5.08 4.72 -20.61
N GLU A 401 4.53 5.15 -21.74
CA GLU A 401 3.11 5.50 -21.88
C GLU A 401 2.19 4.30 -21.63
N GLY A 402 2.56 3.11 -22.10
CA GLY A 402 1.86 1.86 -21.75
C GLY A 402 1.90 1.58 -20.25
N SER A 403 3.06 1.76 -19.61
CA SER A 403 3.23 1.59 -18.15
C SER A 403 2.40 2.59 -17.34
N GLU A 404 2.31 3.85 -17.80
CA GLU A 404 1.42 4.87 -17.23
C GLU A 404 -0.05 4.44 -17.36
N SER A 405 -0.45 3.92 -18.53
CA SER A 405 -1.82 3.45 -18.77
C SER A 405 -2.20 2.28 -17.86
N PHE A 406 -1.31 1.30 -17.65
CA PHE A 406 -1.52 0.21 -16.70
C PHE A 406 -1.64 0.70 -15.26
N LEU A 407 -0.85 1.72 -14.87
CA LEU A 407 -0.92 2.29 -13.53
C LEU A 407 -2.23 3.05 -13.30
N GLU A 408 -2.71 3.80 -14.29
CA GLU A 408 -4.01 4.48 -14.23
C GLU A 408 -5.20 3.50 -14.19
N GLU A 409 -5.08 2.35 -14.87
CA GLU A 409 -6.04 1.25 -14.76
C GLU A 409 -6.06 0.69 -13.33
N LEU A 410 -4.89 0.38 -12.76
CA LEU A 410 -4.76 -0.15 -11.40
C LEU A 410 -5.36 0.81 -10.34
N ILE A 411 -5.19 2.12 -10.51
CA ILE A 411 -5.77 3.14 -9.64
C ILE A 411 -7.30 3.15 -9.72
N GLY A 412 -7.86 3.04 -10.92
CA GLY A 412 -9.30 3.07 -11.16
C GLY A 412 -10.01 1.71 -11.00
N ALA A 413 -9.27 0.63 -10.78
CA ALA A 413 -9.80 -0.74 -10.74
C ALA A 413 -10.53 -1.04 -9.42
N ASP A 414 -11.66 -0.38 -9.15
CA ASP A 414 -12.43 -0.56 -7.90
C ASP A 414 -12.96 -1.99 -7.68
N TRP A 415 -13.07 -2.77 -8.75
CA TRP A 415 -13.47 -4.18 -8.74
C TRP A 415 -12.38 -5.14 -8.26
N ASP A 416 -11.11 -4.74 -8.26
CA ASP A 416 -9.99 -5.62 -7.92
C ASP A 416 -9.72 -5.62 -6.42
N GLY A 417 -9.39 -6.78 -5.84
CA GLY A 417 -9.06 -6.89 -4.41
C GLY A 417 -7.77 -6.14 -4.07
N LEU A 418 -7.69 -5.59 -2.86
CA LEU A 418 -6.52 -4.79 -2.44
C LEU A 418 -5.19 -5.55 -2.55
N GLN A 419 -5.20 -6.86 -2.26
CA GLN A 419 -4.04 -7.74 -2.42
C GLN A 419 -3.62 -7.90 -3.89
N ALA A 420 -4.57 -8.09 -4.80
CA ALA A 420 -4.31 -8.25 -6.23
C ALA A 420 -3.79 -6.95 -6.86
N ARG A 421 -4.32 -5.79 -6.46
CA ARG A 421 -3.76 -4.48 -6.85
C ARG A 421 -2.34 -4.28 -6.33
N THR A 422 -2.09 -4.66 -5.07
CA THR A 422 -0.73 -4.57 -4.48
C THR A 422 0.27 -5.41 -5.26
N LYS A 423 -0.12 -6.64 -5.62
CA LYS A 423 0.73 -7.54 -6.42
C LYS A 423 0.98 -6.98 -7.82
N SER A 424 -0.06 -6.53 -8.51
CA SER A 424 0.05 -5.96 -9.86
C SER A 424 0.98 -4.72 -9.88
N LEU A 425 0.94 -3.90 -8.83
CA LEU A 425 1.82 -2.75 -8.68
C LEU A 425 3.28 -3.16 -8.48
N LEU A 426 3.54 -4.20 -7.68
CA LEU A 426 4.88 -4.75 -7.50
C LEU A 426 5.41 -5.33 -8.83
N ASP A 427 4.59 -6.05 -9.57
CA ASP A 427 4.96 -6.61 -10.88
C ASP A 427 5.31 -5.49 -11.89
N LEU A 428 4.52 -4.41 -11.94
CA LEU A 428 4.78 -3.24 -12.78
C LEU A 428 6.07 -2.51 -12.37
N ARG A 429 6.32 -2.40 -11.06
CA ARG A 429 7.57 -1.82 -10.54
C ARG A 429 8.79 -2.65 -10.94
N GLU A 430 8.71 -3.97 -10.79
CA GLU A 430 9.79 -4.86 -11.23
C GLU A 430 10.04 -4.79 -12.73
N GLU A 431 8.99 -4.64 -13.53
CA GLU A 431 9.09 -4.45 -14.98
C GLU A 431 9.81 -3.14 -15.33
N LEU A 432 9.48 -2.05 -14.64
CA LEU A 432 10.16 -0.76 -14.83
C LEU A 432 11.63 -0.81 -14.41
N ASP A 433 11.94 -1.46 -13.29
CA ASP A 433 13.34 -1.66 -12.86
C ASP A 433 14.14 -2.45 -13.91
N ASP A 434 13.50 -3.42 -14.56
CA ASP A 434 14.07 -4.20 -15.66
C ASP A 434 14.31 -3.34 -16.92
N LEU A 435 13.39 -2.43 -17.25
CA LEU A 435 13.54 -1.47 -18.35
C LEU A 435 14.68 -0.47 -18.11
N LEU A 436 14.93 -0.10 -16.85
CA LEU A 436 16.01 0.82 -16.45
C LEU A 436 17.38 0.16 -16.38
N ALA A 437 17.45 -1.13 -16.03
CA ALA A 437 18.71 -1.82 -15.76
C ALA A 437 18.82 -3.19 -16.47
N PRO A 438 18.91 -3.23 -17.81
CA PRO A 438 18.97 -4.49 -18.57
C PRO A 438 20.18 -5.38 -18.23
N LYS A 439 21.25 -4.82 -17.65
CA LYS A 439 22.41 -5.59 -17.15
C LYS A 439 22.10 -6.44 -15.91
N ARG A 440 21.15 -6.03 -15.05
CA ARG A 440 20.73 -6.80 -13.86
C ARG A 440 19.91 -8.04 -14.25
N LEU A 441 19.10 -7.93 -15.29
CA LEU A 441 18.36 -9.02 -15.94
C LEU A 441 19.26 -10.18 -16.37
N ARG A 442 20.40 -9.88 -17.03
CA ARG A 442 21.37 -10.90 -17.45
C ARG A 442 21.99 -11.66 -16.27
N ARG A 443 22.20 -10.98 -15.14
CA ARG A 443 22.77 -11.56 -13.92
C ARG A 443 21.76 -12.42 -13.16
N ARG A 444 20.49 -11.99 -13.06
CA ARG A 444 19.38 -12.77 -12.49
C ARG A 444 19.07 -14.04 -13.29
N ARG A 445 19.08 -13.98 -14.64
CA ARG A 445 18.91 -15.17 -15.51
C ARG A 445 19.99 -16.23 -15.28
N ARG A 446 21.22 -15.82 -14.96
CA ARG A 446 22.32 -16.76 -14.65
C ARG A 446 22.20 -17.42 -13.27
N GLN A 447 21.43 -16.86 -12.34
CA GLN A 447 21.30 -17.36 -10.96
C GLN A 447 20.12 -18.31 -10.73
N GLY A 448 19.43 -18.78 -11.79
CA GLY A 448 18.43 -19.86 -11.68
C GLY A 448 17.23 -19.54 -10.78
N SER A 449 16.99 -18.26 -10.47
CA SER A 449 15.76 -17.83 -9.77
C SER A 449 14.57 -18.30 -10.61
N ARG A 450 13.81 -19.27 -10.09
CA ARG A 450 12.52 -19.70 -10.66
C ARG A 450 11.66 -18.45 -10.80
N ARG A 451 11.49 -17.98 -12.03
CA ARG A 451 10.49 -16.95 -12.32
C ARG A 451 9.14 -17.60 -12.07
N VAL A 452 8.35 -17.01 -11.18
CA VAL A 452 6.93 -17.35 -11.07
C VAL A 452 6.31 -17.01 -12.41
N ASP A 453 5.50 -17.91 -12.95
CA ASP A 453 4.79 -17.64 -14.20
C ASP A 453 3.88 -16.41 -14.03
N PRO A 454 3.80 -15.53 -15.04
CA PRO A 454 2.91 -14.38 -14.99
C PRO A 454 1.46 -14.83 -14.74
N GLN A 455 0.75 -14.13 -13.87
CA GLN A 455 -0.67 -14.36 -13.61
C GLN A 455 -1.47 -13.22 -14.25
N PRO A 456 -1.94 -13.39 -15.51
CA PRO A 456 -2.82 -12.41 -16.13
C PRO A 456 -4.20 -12.43 -15.46
N LEU A 457 -5.01 -11.43 -15.77
CA LEU A 457 -6.43 -11.47 -15.43
C LEU A 457 -7.12 -12.51 -16.31
N GLU A 458 -7.81 -13.46 -15.68
CA GLU A 458 -8.55 -14.52 -16.34
C GLU A 458 -10.06 -14.31 -16.12
N ILE A 459 -10.80 -14.30 -17.23
CA ILE A 459 -12.23 -14.01 -17.28
C ILE A 459 -12.92 -15.13 -18.06
N LEU A 460 -14.13 -15.52 -17.66
CA LEU A 460 -14.96 -16.42 -18.46
C LEU A 460 -15.87 -15.62 -19.39
N SER A 461 -15.92 -16.02 -20.65
CA SER A 461 -16.85 -15.49 -21.65
C SER A 461 -18.27 -16.03 -21.41
N PRO A 462 -19.32 -15.45 -22.04
CA PRO A 462 -20.68 -15.99 -21.97
C PRO A 462 -20.79 -17.47 -22.37
N ALA A 463 -20.01 -17.92 -23.35
CA ALA A 463 -19.93 -19.33 -23.75
C ALA A 463 -19.06 -20.21 -22.83
N GLY A 464 -18.48 -19.65 -21.76
CA GLY A 464 -17.59 -20.34 -20.83
C GLY A 464 -16.14 -20.48 -21.33
N LEU A 465 -15.75 -19.73 -22.37
CA LEU A 465 -14.37 -19.72 -22.86
C LEU A 465 -13.50 -18.79 -22.00
N LEU A 466 -12.22 -19.16 -21.84
CA LEU A 466 -11.28 -18.34 -21.08
C LEU A 466 -10.81 -17.14 -21.91
N ILE A 467 -10.91 -15.93 -21.34
CA ILE A 467 -10.32 -14.69 -21.84
C ILE A 467 -9.18 -14.29 -20.90
N GLN A 468 -8.01 -14.02 -21.47
CA GLN A 468 -6.83 -13.58 -20.71
C GLN A 468 -6.48 -12.14 -21.06
N VAL A 469 -6.34 -11.29 -20.05
CA VAL A 469 -5.97 -9.88 -20.20
C VAL A 469 -4.62 -9.63 -19.52
N GLY A 470 -3.66 -9.07 -20.27
CA GLY A 470 -2.34 -8.74 -19.74
C GLY A 470 -2.29 -7.33 -19.16
N ARG A 471 -2.01 -7.20 -17.86
CA ARG A 471 -1.99 -5.92 -17.11
C ARG A 471 -0.61 -5.25 -17.05
N ASN A 472 0.37 -5.80 -17.75
CA ASN A 472 1.71 -5.22 -17.92
C ASN A 472 2.40 -5.83 -19.16
N HIS A 473 3.53 -5.26 -19.58
CA HIS A 473 4.22 -5.69 -20.82
C HIS A 473 4.71 -7.13 -20.74
N ARG A 474 5.11 -7.60 -19.55
CA ARG A 474 5.51 -9.00 -19.31
C ARG A 474 4.35 -9.98 -19.49
N GLN A 475 3.18 -9.65 -18.97
CA GLN A 475 1.97 -10.46 -19.10
C GLN A 475 1.51 -10.46 -20.56
N ASN A 476 1.56 -9.30 -21.25
CA ASN A 476 1.26 -9.19 -22.68
C ASN A 476 2.13 -10.14 -23.52
N ASP A 477 3.46 -10.11 -23.36
CA ASP A 477 4.38 -11.06 -24.04
C ASP A 477 4.01 -12.52 -23.77
N TRP A 478 3.67 -12.82 -22.52
CA TRP A 478 3.41 -14.18 -22.10
C TRP A 478 2.09 -14.72 -22.65
N ILE A 479 0.99 -13.97 -22.54
CA ILE A 479 -0.31 -14.42 -23.06
C ILE A 479 -0.32 -14.47 -24.57
N SER A 480 0.26 -13.49 -25.27
CA SER A 480 0.14 -13.41 -26.73
C SER A 480 1.13 -14.30 -27.47
N LEU A 481 2.33 -14.56 -26.92
CA LEU A 481 3.38 -15.29 -27.65
C LEU A 481 3.76 -16.65 -27.03
N ARG A 482 3.55 -16.87 -25.73
CA ARG A 482 4.02 -18.09 -25.05
C ARG A 482 2.91 -19.05 -24.63
N ARG A 483 1.79 -18.52 -24.14
CA ARG A 483 0.66 -19.33 -23.64
C ARG A 483 -0.42 -19.55 -24.70
N ALA A 484 -0.56 -18.63 -25.65
CA ALA A 484 -1.54 -18.77 -26.72
C ALA A 484 -1.21 -19.94 -27.66
N ARG A 485 -2.26 -20.52 -28.23
CA ARG A 485 -2.22 -21.68 -29.13
C ARG A 485 -2.78 -21.30 -30.51
N PRO A 486 -2.43 -22.05 -31.57
CA PRO A 486 -3.11 -21.93 -32.86
C PRO A 486 -4.63 -22.07 -32.68
N GLY A 487 -5.40 -21.18 -33.31
CA GLY A 487 -6.86 -21.07 -33.13
C GLY A 487 -7.32 -20.10 -32.04
N ASP A 488 -6.42 -19.55 -31.21
CA ASP A 488 -6.77 -18.44 -30.31
C ASP A 488 -6.84 -17.10 -31.05
N LEU A 489 -7.69 -16.18 -30.56
CA LEU A 489 -7.86 -14.85 -31.11
C LEU A 489 -7.21 -13.80 -30.20
N TRP A 490 -6.43 -12.91 -30.78
CA TRP A 490 -5.76 -11.80 -30.10
C TRP A 490 -6.43 -10.47 -30.45
N PHE A 491 -6.53 -9.60 -29.45
CA PHE A 491 -7.15 -8.29 -29.52
C PHE A 491 -6.26 -7.21 -28.90
N HIS A 492 -6.20 -6.04 -29.54
CA HIS A 492 -5.51 -4.86 -29.03
C HIS A 492 -6.10 -3.57 -29.61
N ALA A 493 -6.15 -2.49 -28.83
CA ALA A 493 -6.63 -1.20 -29.31
C ALA A 493 -5.76 -0.66 -30.45
N GLN A 494 -6.38 -0.21 -31.53
CA GLN A 494 -5.65 0.27 -32.71
C GLN A 494 -4.92 1.59 -32.38
N GLU A 495 -3.64 1.66 -32.75
CA GLU A 495 -2.78 2.87 -32.61
C GLU A 495 -2.73 3.49 -31.21
N CYS A 496 -3.07 2.70 -30.18
CA CYS A 496 -3.22 3.19 -28.82
C CYS A 496 -2.54 2.22 -27.84
N PRO A 497 -1.76 2.71 -26.85
CA PRO A 497 -1.24 1.86 -25.80
C PRO A 497 -2.35 1.16 -25.01
N GLY A 498 -2.23 -0.15 -24.82
CA GLY A 498 -3.21 -0.93 -24.08
C GLY A 498 -2.75 -2.35 -23.77
N SER A 499 -3.67 -3.09 -23.14
CA SER A 499 -3.47 -4.50 -22.80
C SER A 499 -3.66 -5.39 -24.02
N HIS A 500 -2.90 -6.48 -24.08
CA HIS A 500 -3.24 -7.59 -24.98
C HIS A 500 -4.38 -8.38 -24.36
N VAL A 501 -5.36 -8.75 -25.18
CA VAL A 501 -6.44 -9.65 -24.77
C VAL A 501 -6.42 -10.88 -25.68
N VAL A 502 -6.44 -12.07 -25.09
CA VAL A 502 -6.45 -13.34 -25.81
C VAL A 502 -7.68 -14.14 -25.43
N LEU A 503 -8.56 -14.38 -26.39
CA LEU A 503 -9.69 -15.30 -26.26
C LEU A 503 -9.22 -16.70 -26.62
N LYS A 504 -9.39 -17.65 -25.69
CA LYS A 504 -8.95 -19.05 -25.85
C LYS A 504 -9.94 -19.86 -26.72
N ALA A 505 -10.19 -19.38 -27.93
CA ALA A 505 -11.07 -20.01 -28.93
C ALA A 505 -10.55 -21.38 -29.41
N SER A 506 -9.30 -21.76 -29.13
CA SER A 506 -8.83 -23.14 -29.34
C SER A 506 -9.52 -24.18 -28.45
N ALA A 507 -10.23 -23.77 -27.38
CA ALA A 507 -10.89 -24.66 -26.44
C ALA A 507 -12.36 -24.96 -26.76
N GLY A 508 -12.97 -24.23 -27.70
CA GLY A 508 -14.39 -24.38 -28.06
C GLY A 508 -14.84 -23.36 -29.10
N PHE A 509 -16.11 -23.41 -29.49
CA PHE A 509 -16.67 -22.46 -30.46
C PHE A 509 -16.88 -21.10 -29.79
N ALA A 510 -16.24 -20.05 -30.31
CA ALA A 510 -16.42 -18.67 -29.86
C ALA A 510 -17.57 -18.01 -30.63
N ASP A 511 -18.58 -17.56 -29.90
CA ASP A 511 -19.71 -16.83 -30.46
C ASP A 511 -19.36 -15.34 -30.66
N ASP A 512 -20.20 -14.62 -31.42
CA ASP A 512 -20.02 -13.19 -31.68
C ASP A 512 -20.02 -12.37 -30.38
N ASP A 513 -20.77 -12.82 -29.36
CA ASP A 513 -20.78 -12.21 -28.02
C ASP A 513 -19.44 -12.38 -27.29
N ASP A 514 -18.75 -13.52 -27.44
CA ASP A 514 -17.43 -13.75 -26.83
C ASP A 514 -16.37 -12.85 -27.47
N VAL A 515 -16.42 -12.71 -28.80
CA VAL A 515 -15.55 -11.82 -29.58
C VAL A 515 -15.80 -10.36 -29.19
N THR A 516 -17.08 -9.98 -29.05
CA THR A 516 -17.48 -8.63 -28.64
C THR A 516 -16.97 -8.32 -27.23
N LEU A 517 -17.11 -9.26 -26.29
CA LEU A 517 -16.58 -9.10 -24.93
C LEU A 517 -15.05 -8.95 -24.92
N ALA A 518 -14.33 -9.78 -25.67
CA ALA A 518 -12.87 -9.69 -25.77
C ALA A 518 -12.43 -8.34 -26.36
N ALA A 519 -13.14 -7.83 -27.37
CA ALA A 519 -12.90 -6.51 -27.94
C ALA A 519 -13.21 -5.37 -26.96
N ASP A 520 -14.34 -5.44 -26.24
CA ASP A 520 -14.71 -4.47 -25.20
C ASP A 520 -13.70 -4.43 -24.06
N LEU A 521 -13.17 -5.60 -23.65
CA LEU A 521 -12.07 -5.69 -22.67
C LEU A 521 -10.80 -5.02 -23.21
N ALA A 522 -10.40 -5.30 -24.46
CA ALA A 522 -9.23 -4.66 -25.06
C ALA A 522 -9.38 -3.12 -25.13
N ALA A 523 -10.58 -2.63 -25.41
CA ALA A 523 -10.89 -1.21 -25.41
C ALA A 523 -10.86 -0.60 -23.99
N TRP A 524 -11.45 -1.27 -23.00
CA TRP A 524 -11.46 -0.85 -21.60
C TRP A 524 -10.07 -0.78 -20.98
N PHE A 525 -9.22 -1.77 -21.27
CA PHE A 525 -7.85 -1.84 -20.78
C PHE A 525 -6.83 -1.10 -21.69
N SER A 526 -7.29 -0.07 -22.40
CA SER A 526 -6.48 0.81 -23.24
C SER A 526 -6.57 2.27 -22.80
N ARG A 527 -5.66 3.11 -23.31
CA ARG A 527 -5.73 4.56 -23.09
C ARG A 527 -6.97 5.19 -23.74
N ALA A 528 -7.61 4.52 -24.70
CA ALA A 528 -8.83 4.98 -25.37
C ALA A 528 -10.13 4.71 -24.57
N ARG A 529 -10.05 4.18 -23.33
CA ARG A 529 -11.21 3.81 -22.50
C ARG A 529 -12.24 4.92 -22.25
N GLY A 530 -11.85 6.19 -22.37
CA GLY A 530 -12.75 7.34 -22.21
C GLY A 530 -13.63 7.62 -23.44
N ASN A 531 -13.37 6.96 -24.57
CA ASN A 531 -14.15 7.10 -25.79
C ASN A 531 -15.38 6.19 -25.76
N ARG A 532 -16.48 6.64 -26.36
CA ARG A 532 -17.70 5.83 -26.50
C ARG A 532 -17.46 4.57 -27.35
N ARG A 533 -16.66 4.70 -28.41
CA ARG A 533 -16.27 3.59 -29.30
C ARG A 533 -14.77 3.63 -29.56
N VAL A 534 -14.16 2.46 -29.58
CA VAL A 534 -12.73 2.27 -29.81
C VAL A 534 -12.55 1.24 -30.92
N ALA A 535 -11.66 1.54 -31.87
CA ALA A 535 -11.24 0.58 -32.88
C ALA A 535 -10.26 -0.42 -32.26
N VAL A 536 -10.58 -1.71 -32.35
CA VAL A 536 -9.78 -2.81 -31.81
C VAL A 536 -9.39 -3.73 -32.94
N VAL A 537 -8.10 -4.02 -33.05
CA VAL A 537 -7.57 -5.00 -34.00
C VAL A 537 -7.81 -6.39 -33.43
N LYS A 538 -8.44 -7.26 -34.22
CA LYS A 538 -8.59 -8.70 -34.01
C LYS A 538 -7.68 -9.43 -34.99
N ALA A 539 -6.82 -10.33 -34.51
CA ALA A 539 -6.01 -11.19 -35.36
C ALA A 539 -5.86 -12.60 -34.76
N PRO A 540 -5.76 -13.66 -35.59
CA PRO A 540 -5.32 -14.96 -35.13
C PRO A 540 -3.92 -14.87 -34.51
N VAL A 541 -3.69 -15.59 -33.41
CA VAL A 541 -2.39 -15.58 -32.72
C VAL A 541 -1.24 -16.07 -33.64
N GLU A 542 -1.54 -16.98 -34.57
CA GLU A 542 -0.60 -17.48 -35.57
C GLU A 542 -0.06 -16.41 -36.53
N HIS A 543 -0.78 -15.30 -36.67
CA HIS A 543 -0.37 -14.15 -37.47
C HIS A 543 0.46 -13.14 -36.68
N LEU A 544 0.67 -13.36 -35.37
CA LEU A 544 1.50 -12.52 -34.53
C LEU A 544 2.97 -12.89 -34.65
N GLN A 545 3.80 -11.86 -34.87
CA GLN A 545 5.25 -11.99 -34.92
C GLN A 545 5.90 -11.01 -33.96
N ARG A 546 6.90 -11.47 -33.22
CA ARG A 546 7.71 -10.60 -32.36
C ARG A 546 8.68 -9.79 -33.21
N ILE A 547 8.72 -8.48 -33.00
CA ILE A 547 9.73 -7.61 -33.61
C ILE A 547 11.09 -7.89 -32.97
N ALA A 548 12.07 -8.30 -33.76
CA ALA A 548 13.41 -8.64 -33.26
C ALA A 548 14.10 -7.40 -32.67
N GLY A 549 14.55 -7.48 -31.42
CA GLY A 549 15.20 -6.37 -30.72
C GLY A 549 14.24 -5.39 -30.04
N ALA A 550 12.93 -5.50 -30.26
CA ALA A 550 11.93 -4.72 -29.55
C ALA A 550 11.76 -5.19 -28.09
N ALA A 551 11.10 -4.37 -27.29
CA ALA A 551 10.80 -4.68 -25.90
C ALA A 551 9.73 -5.78 -25.78
N LEU A 552 9.58 -6.29 -24.55
CA LEU A 552 8.55 -7.29 -24.24
C LEU A 552 7.16 -6.72 -24.53
N GLY A 553 6.27 -7.55 -25.09
CA GLY A 553 4.91 -7.17 -25.43
C GLY A 553 4.76 -6.48 -26.79
N THR A 554 5.85 -6.08 -27.47
CA THR A 554 5.74 -5.50 -28.81
C THR A 554 5.57 -6.59 -29.88
N VAL A 555 4.40 -6.60 -30.53
CA VAL A 555 4.04 -7.56 -31.58
C VAL A 555 3.65 -6.85 -32.87
N GLN A 556 3.93 -7.50 -33.99
CA GLN A 556 3.41 -7.14 -35.30
C GLN A 556 2.41 -8.22 -35.74
N HIS A 557 1.32 -7.83 -36.40
CA HIS A 557 0.31 -8.76 -36.91
C HIS A 557 0.21 -8.66 -38.44
N LYS A 558 -0.19 -9.77 -39.09
CA LYS A 558 -0.57 -9.81 -40.50
C LYS A 558 -2.09 -9.94 -40.62
N ASP A 559 -2.71 -9.18 -41.53
CA ASP A 559 -4.13 -9.27 -41.88
C ASP A 559 -5.07 -9.16 -40.66
N GLY A 560 -4.88 -8.12 -39.83
CA GLY A 560 -5.76 -7.86 -38.69
C GLY A 560 -7.07 -7.21 -39.12
N GLU A 561 -8.19 -7.70 -38.61
CA GLU A 561 -9.52 -7.12 -38.83
C GLU A 561 -9.82 -6.09 -37.74
N VAL A 562 -10.47 -4.97 -38.11
CA VAL A 562 -10.86 -3.94 -37.14
C VAL A 562 -12.30 -4.17 -36.67
N VAL A 563 -12.49 -4.27 -35.36
CA VAL A 563 -13.78 -4.42 -34.69
C VAL A 563 -14.03 -3.18 -33.82
N TRP A 564 -15.27 -2.70 -33.80
CA TRP A 564 -15.66 -1.56 -32.96
C TRP A 564 -16.13 -2.06 -31.59
N ALA A 565 -15.48 -1.57 -30.54
CA ALA A 565 -15.72 -1.97 -29.16
C ALA A 565 -16.23 -0.80 -28.30
N GLU A 566 -16.98 -1.10 -27.25
CA GLU A 566 -17.57 -0.16 -26.30
C GLU A 566 -17.04 -0.43 -24.88
N PRO A 567 -16.09 0.37 -24.36
CA PRO A 567 -15.44 0.16 -23.06
C PRO A 567 -16.40 0.03 -21.87
N ASP A 568 -17.52 0.76 -21.91
CA ASP A 568 -18.49 0.81 -20.79
C ASP A 568 -19.17 -0.54 -20.54
N ARG A 569 -19.36 -1.35 -21.58
CA ARG A 569 -19.95 -2.70 -21.45
C ARG A 569 -19.05 -3.62 -20.62
N ALA A 570 -17.75 -3.62 -20.92
CA ALA A 570 -16.76 -4.38 -20.15
C ALA A 570 -16.71 -3.90 -18.68
N ARG A 571 -16.73 -2.57 -18.45
CA ARG A 571 -16.74 -2.00 -17.09
C ARG A 571 -17.92 -2.51 -16.26
N GLN A 572 -19.13 -2.50 -16.82
CA GLN A 572 -20.33 -2.96 -16.12
C GLN A 572 -20.23 -4.44 -15.72
N GLN A 573 -19.71 -5.29 -16.61
CA GLN A 573 -19.59 -6.72 -16.31
C GLN A 573 -18.47 -7.02 -15.29
N LEU A 574 -17.37 -6.27 -15.29
CA LEU A 574 -16.33 -6.35 -14.25
C LEU A 574 -16.86 -5.94 -12.87
N ILE A 575 -17.63 -4.86 -12.79
CA ILE A 575 -18.23 -4.39 -11.52
C ILE A 575 -19.31 -5.34 -11.02
N ALA A 576 -20.09 -5.95 -11.91
CA ALA A 576 -21.14 -6.90 -11.53
C ALA A 576 -20.59 -8.22 -10.97
N GLY A 577 -19.27 -8.44 -10.97
CA GLY A 577 -18.62 -9.65 -10.45
C GLY A 577 -18.97 -10.93 -11.22
N LYS A 578 -19.69 -10.84 -12.34
CA LYS A 578 -20.23 -11.99 -13.10
C LYS A 578 -19.19 -12.73 -13.93
N LEU A 579 -17.96 -12.24 -13.99
CA LEU A 579 -16.96 -12.64 -14.99
C LEU A 579 -15.63 -13.16 -14.42
N LEU A 580 -15.39 -13.04 -13.11
CA LEU A 580 -14.13 -13.48 -12.51
C LEU A 580 -14.16 -15.01 -12.32
N ALA A 581 -13.20 -15.69 -12.94
CA ALA A 581 -13.05 -17.15 -12.92
C ALA A 581 -12.52 -17.68 -11.59
#